data_AF-A0A8T5GJ16-F1
#
_entry.id   AF-A0A8T5GJ16-F1
#
_cell.length_a   1.000
_cell.length_b   1.000
_cell.length_c   1.000
_cell.angle_alpha   90.00
_cell.angle_beta   90.00
_cell.angle_gamma   90.00
#
_symmetry.space_group_name_H-M   'P 1'
#
loop_
_entity.id
_entity.type
_entity.pdbx_description
1 polymer ?
#
loop_
_entity_poly.entity_id
_entity_poly.type
_entity_poly.pdbx_seq_one_letter_code
_entity_poly.pdbx_strand_id
1 'polypeptide(L)' 'MWEIGVDEAGRGPVLGPLVVASCAIPREDIPLLK' A
#
# COMPACT_ATOMS: atom_id res chain seq x y z
N MET A 1 4.69 -17.96 -1.78
CA MET A 1 3.32 -17.40 -1.61
C MET A 1 3.46 -15.89 -1.68
N TRP A 2 2.56 -15.16 -2.34
CA TRP A 2 2.62 -13.69 -2.41
C TRP A 2 1.76 -13.08 -1.31
N GLU A 3 2.18 -11.95 -0.76
CA GLU A 3 1.42 -11.14 0.18
C GLU A 3 1.13 -9.78 -0.45
N ILE A 4 -0.11 -9.31 -0.33
CA ILE A 4 -0.57 -8.03 -0.92
C ILE A 4 -1.15 -7.14 0.17
N GLY A 5 -0.67 -5.90 0.23
CA GLY A 5 -1.25 -4.83 1.03
C GLY A 5 -2.00 -3.85 0.13
N VAL A 6 -3.12 -3.31 0.62
CA VAL A 6 -3.90 -2.26 -0.03
C VAL A 6 -4.11 -1.15 0.97
N ASP A 7 -3.85 0.09 0.57
CA ASP A 7 -4.08 1.26 1.40
C ASP A 7 -4.41 2.48 0.55
N GLU A 8 -4.79 3.57 1.21
CA GLU A 8 -5.16 4.82 0.58
C GLU A 8 -4.60 6.05 1.30
N ALA A 9 -4.40 7.11 0.53
CA ALA A 9 -3.94 8.40 1.03
C ALA A 9 -4.78 9.53 0.42
N GLY A 10 -5.02 10.58 1.20
CA GLY A 10 -5.85 11.72 0.77
C GLY A 10 -7.32 11.66 1.20
N ARG A 11 -7.68 10.86 2.23
CA ARG A 11 -9.05 10.82 2.78
C ARG A 11 -9.48 12.10 3.51
N GLY A 12 -8.57 12.74 4.23
CA GLY A 12 -8.84 13.89 5.09
C GLY A 12 -8.76 15.29 4.44
N PRO A 13 -7.89 15.55 3.45
CA PRO A 13 -7.81 16.86 2.80
C PRO A 13 -9.12 17.27 2.12
N VAL A 14 -9.44 18.58 2.17
CA VAL A 14 -10.59 19.16 1.46
C VAL A 14 -10.34 19.26 -0.05
N LEU A 15 -9.06 19.39 -0.45
CA LEU A 15 -8.63 19.50 -1.84
C LEU A 15 -7.48 18.54 -2.11
N GLY A 16 -7.36 18.12 -3.37
CA GLY A 16 -6.44 17.08 -3.81
C GLY A 16 -7.14 15.74 -3.99
N PRO A 17 -6.51 14.79 -4.71
CA PRO A 17 -7.12 13.49 -4.98
C PRO A 17 -7.01 12.54 -3.77
N LEU A 18 -7.99 11.65 -3.64
CA LEU A 18 -7.83 10.39 -2.93
C LEU A 18 -7.10 9.42 -3.87
N VAL A 19 -6.03 8.79 -3.39
CA VAL A 19 -5.25 7.78 -4.12
C VAL A 19 -5.34 6.47 -3.37
N VAL A 20 -5.61 5.39 -4.11
CA VAL A 20 -5.63 4.02 -3.60
C VAL A 20 -4.54 3.23 -4.30
N ALA A 21 -3.73 2.49 -3.56
CA ALA A 21 -2.63 1.70 -4.09
C ALA A 21 -2.60 0.29 -3.49
N SER A 22 -2.12 -0.66 -4.29
CA SER A 22 -1.85 -2.03 -3.86
C SER A 22 -0.42 -2.42 -4.19
N CYS A 23 0.27 -3.07 -3.25
CA CYS A 23 1.62 -3.59 -3.45
C CYS A 23 1.65 -5.07 -3.08
N ALA A 24 2.10 -5.91 -4.02
CA ALA A 24 2.29 -7.34 -3.81
C ALA A 24 3.78 -7.66 -3.79
N ILE A 25 4.20 -8.44 -2.80
CA ILE A 25 5.59 -8.89 -2.65
C ILE A 25 5.64 -10.40 -2.39
N PRO A 26 6.70 -11.11 -2.79
CA PRO A 26 6.96 -12.46 -2.33
C PRO A 26 7.04 -12.48 -0.80
N ARG A 27 6.44 -13.48 -0.15
CA ARG A 27 6.38 -13.56 1.33
C ARG A 27 7.77 -13.65 1.96
N GLU A 28 8.73 -14.23 1.25
CA GLU A 28 10.14 -14.31 1.61
C GLU A 28 10.83 -12.93 1.68
N ASP A 29 10.31 -11.93 0.98
CA ASP A 29 10.86 -10.57 0.90
C ASP A 29 10.23 -9.61 1.92
N ILE A 30 9.24 -10.06 2.72
CA ILE A 30 8.65 -9.25 3.80
C ILE A 30 9.71 -8.63 4.74
N PRO A 31 10.81 -9.31 5.12
CA PRO A 31 11.85 -8.71 5.94
C PRO A 31 12.54 -7.48 5.33
N LEU A 32 12.43 -7.25 4.00
CA LEU A 32 12.96 -6.05 3.33
C LEU A 32 12.16 -4.78 3.64
N LEU A 33 10.94 -4.90 4.18
CA LEU A 33 10.06 -3.76 4.49
C LEU A 33 10.27 -3.16 5.89
N LYS A 34 11.36 -3.53 6.59
CA LYS A 34 11.71 -3.03 7.93
C LYS A 34 12.46 -1.71 7.92
#